data_AF-R5GTT3-F1
#
_entry.id   AF-R5GTT3-F1
#
_cell.length_a   1.000
_cell.length_b   1.000
_cell.length_c   1.000
_cell.angle_alpha   90.00
_cell.angle_beta   90.00
_cell.angle_gamma   90.00
#
_symmetry.space_group_name_H-M   'P 1'
#
loop_
_entity.id
_entity.type
_entity.pdbx_description
1 polymer ?
#
loop_
_entity_poly.entity_id
_entity_poly.type
_entity_poly.pdbx_seq_one_letter_code
_entity_poly.pdbx_strand_id
1 'polypeptide(L)'
;MRQYIVEFKYSNNGANWSGTTRTINSDSDIGVISQVKGMYRHVKEIRIVHISNTSGMRTYTVEFKYSQDGRNWSGSTRTIKADSDYGAMIQIENMFLYVSGIRIVHIG
;
A
#
# COMPACT_ATOMS: atom_id res chain seq x y z
N MET A 1 -3.61 -6.23 -6.90
CA MET A 1 -4.17 -6.47 -5.56
C MET A 1 -4.18 -5.18 -4.76
N ARG A 2 -5.29 -4.93 -4.08
CA ARG A 2 -5.51 -3.81 -3.17
C ARG A 2 -5.89 -4.36 -1.80
N GLN A 3 -5.57 -3.61 -0.76
CA GLN A 3 -6.01 -3.88 0.58
C GLN A 3 -7.14 -2.93 0.95
N TYR A 4 -8.21 -3.49 1.48
CA TYR A 4 -9.42 -2.79 1.84
C TYR A 4 -9.63 -2.90 3.34
N ILE A 5 -9.87 -1.77 4.00
CA ILE A 5 -10.40 -1.75 5.36
C ILE A 5 -11.91 -1.60 5.25
N VAL A 6 -12.64 -2.59 5.74
CA VAL A 6 -14.08 -2.71 5.57
C VAL A 6 -14.75 -2.84 6.93
N GLU A 7 -15.74 -2.01 7.16
CA GLU A 7 -16.64 -2.10 8.31
C GLU A 7 -17.95 -2.77 7.89
N PHE A 8 -18.49 -3.64 8.73
CA PHE A 8 -19.79 -4.26 8.50
C PHE A 8 -20.40 -4.78 9.81
N LYS A 9 -21.70 -5.07 9.77
CA LYS A 9 -22.41 -5.79 10.83
C LYS A 9 -22.70 -7.21 10.42
N TYR A 10 -22.52 -8.16 11.33
CA TYR A 10 -22.82 -9.58 11.11
C TYR A 10 -23.70 -10.15 12.21
N SER A 11 -24.38 -11.26 11.91
CA SER A 11 -25.23 -12.00 12.84
C SER A 11 -25.26 -13.49 12.53
N ASN A 12 -25.37 -14.32 13.57
CA ASN A 12 -25.55 -15.77 13.45
C ASN A 12 -27.03 -16.18 13.32
N ASN A 13 -27.95 -15.35 13.80
CA ASN A 13 -29.39 -15.64 13.88
C ASN A 13 -30.28 -14.59 13.18
N GLY A 14 -29.71 -13.53 12.62
CA GLY A 14 -30.42 -12.44 11.96
C GLY A 14 -31.06 -11.42 12.91
N ALA A 15 -31.03 -11.65 14.22
CA ALA A 15 -31.65 -10.80 15.24
C ALA A 15 -30.61 -9.98 16.04
N ASN A 16 -29.54 -10.63 16.50
CA ASN A 16 -28.49 -9.99 17.28
C ASN A 16 -27.31 -9.64 16.36
N TRP A 17 -26.95 -8.37 16.28
CA TRP A 17 -25.95 -7.87 15.34
C TRP A 17 -24.71 -7.34 16.05
N SER A 18 -23.54 -7.69 15.53
CA SER A 18 -22.24 -7.19 16.01
C SER A 18 -21.52 -6.45 14.89
N GLY A 19 -20.92 -5.30 15.19
CA GLY A 19 -20.08 -4.54 14.26
C GLY A 19 -18.63 -5.00 14.31
N THR A 20 -17.95 -4.98 13.17
CA THR A 20 -16.51 -5.27 13.09
C THR A 20 -15.85 -4.57 11.92
N THR A 21 -14.51 -4.50 11.96
CA THR A 21 -13.66 -3.96 10.91
C THR A 21 -12.69 -5.06 10.46
N ARG A 22 -12.53 -5.24 9.15
CA ARG A 22 -11.63 -6.24 8.57
C ARG A 22 -10.76 -5.65 7.47
N THR A 23 -9.53 -6.17 7.41
CA THR A 23 -8.61 -5.92 6.31
C THR A 23 -8.74 -7.06 5.29
N ILE A 24 -9.07 -6.75 4.05
CA ILE A 24 -9.33 -7.72 2.97
C ILE A 24 -8.49 -7.38 1.75
N ASN A 25 -7.79 -8.36 1.19
CA ASN A 25 -7.10 -8.19 -0.08
C ASN A 25 -8.01 -8.60 -1.24
N SER A 26 -8.15 -7.73 -2.24
CA SER A 26 -8.98 -7.96 -3.42
C SER A 26 -8.51 -7.10 -4.58
N ASP A 27 -8.82 -7.47 -5.81
CA ASP A 27 -8.57 -6.64 -6.99
C ASP A 27 -9.70 -5.66 -7.29
N SER A 28 -10.87 -5.83 -6.65
CA SER A 28 -12.04 -4.97 -6.86
C SER A 28 -12.93 -4.86 -5.62
N ASP A 29 -13.71 -3.78 -5.57
CA ASP A 29 -14.68 -3.48 -4.52
C ASP A 29 -15.78 -4.56 -4.42
N ILE A 30 -16.24 -5.05 -5.57
CA ILE A 30 -17.24 -6.14 -5.65
C ILE A 30 -16.65 -7.42 -5.05
N GLY A 31 -15.38 -7.74 -5.34
CA GLY A 31 -14.70 -8.89 -4.75
C GLY A 31 -14.65 -8.81 -3.23
N VAL A 32 -14.40 -7.62 -2.66
CA VAL A 32 -14.39 -7.39 -1.21
C VAL A 32 -15.77 -7.63 -0.62
N ILE A 33 -16.82 -7.04 -1.21
CA ILE A 33 -18.20 -7.19 -0.74
C ILE A 33 -18.62 -8.66 -0.78
N SER A 34 -18.26 -9.38 -1.84
CA SER A 34 -18.55 -10.81 -1.98
C SER A 34 -17.85 -11.64 -0.89
N GLN A 35 -16.57 -11.36 -0.62
CA GLN A 35 -15.82 -12.02 0.46
C GLN A 35 -16.47 -11.78 1.81
N VAL A 36 -16.80 -10.52 2.14
CA VAL A 36 -17.47 -10.16 3.41
C VAL A 36 -18.80 -10.90 3.57
N LYS A 37 -19.63 -10.95 2.52
CA LYS A 37 -20.90 -11.68 2.53
C LYS A 37 -20.72 -13.19 2.69
N GLY A 38 -19.59 -13.74 2.23
CA GLY A 38 -19.26 -15.16 2.40
C GLY A 38 -18.73 -15.54 3.79
N MET A 39 -18.27 -14.57 4.59
CA MET A 39 -17.67 -14.85 5.91
C MET A 39 -18.71 -15.21 6.99
N TYR A 40 -19.95 -14.72 6.87
CA TYR A 40 -20.98 -14.86 7.90
C TYR A 40 -22.35 -15.15 7.30
N ARG A 41 -23.22 -15.82 8.09
CA ARG A 41 -24.57 -16.21 7.65
C ARG A 41 -25.47 -15.02 7.30
N HIS A 42 -25.35 -13.94 8.06
CA HIS A 42 -26.05 -12.68 7.80
C HIS A 42 -25.07 -11.52 7.91
N VAL A 43 -25.05 -10.65 6.90
CA VAL A 43 -24.20 -9.46 6.86
C VAL A 43 -24.99 -8.26 6.32
N LYS A 44 -24.80 -7.09 6.91
CA LYS A 44 -25.37 -5.82 6.45
C LYS A 44 -24.45 -4.64 6.75
N GLU A 45 -24.82 -3.48 6.23
CA GLU A 45 -24.11 -2.21 6.47
C GLU A 45 -22.62 -2.30 6.10
N ILE A 46 -22.31 -2.95 4.97
CA ILE A 46 -20.94 -3.08 4.48
C ILE A 46 -20.47 -1.73 3.95
N ARG A 47 -19.37 -1.23 4.50
CA ARG A 47 -18.74 0.03 4.12
C ARG A 47 -17.25 -0.16 3.92
N ILE A 48 -16.77 0.16 2.73
CA ILE A 48 -15.33 0.31 2.48
C ILE A 48 -14.91 1.66 3.07
N VAL A 49 -14.05 1.61 4.08
CA VAL A 49 -13.57 2.80 4.80
C VAL A 49 -12.26 3.31 4.22
N HIS A 50 -11.40 2.40 3.77
CA HIS A 50 -10.12 2.75 3.18
C HIS A 50 -9.71 1.74 2.10
N ILE A 51 -9.03 2.21 1.06
CA ILE A 51 -8.45 1.40 0.00
C ILE A 51 -7.01 1.84 -0.17
N SER A 52 -6.07 0.90 -0.02
CA SER A 52 -4.67 1.09 -0.35
C SER A 52 -4.25 0.09 -1.42
N ASN A 53 -3.34 0.50 -2.31
CA ASN A 53 -2.76 -0.46 -3.25
C ASN A 53 -1.80 -1.37 -2.48
N THR A 54 -2.06 -2.68 -2.49
CA THR A 54 -1.08 -3.71 -2.15
C THR A 54 -0.37 -4.15 -3.41
N SER A 55 0.22 -3.19 -4.15
CA SER A 55 1.41 -3.52 -4.91
C SER A 55 2.39 -4.07 -3.89
N GLY A 56 2.42 -5.40 -3.74
CA GLY A 56 3.33 -6.08 -2.82
C GLY A 56 4.73 -5.51 -3.01
N MET A 57 5.48 -5.35 -1.92
CA MET A 57 6.81 -4.73 -1.92
C MET A 57 7.57 -5.05 -3.21
N ARG A 58 7.65 -4.06 -4.09
CA ARG A 58 8.35 -4.19 -5.36
C ARG A 58 9.79 -3.82 -5.14
N THR A 59 10.65 -4.40 -5.96
CA THR A 59 12.07 -4.10 -5.91
C THR A 59 12.34 -3.01 -6.94
N TYR A 60 12.61 -1.80 -6.46
CA TYR A 60 12.91 -0.64 -7.29
C TYR A 60 14.41 -0.49 -7.41
N THR A 61 14.89 -0.35 -8.65
CA THR A 61 16.23 0.18 -8.90
C THR A 61 16.11 1.67 -9.16
N VAL A 62 16.70 2.46 -8.27
CA VAL A 62 16.63 3.92 -8.27
C VAL A 62 18.03 4.49 -8.51
N GLU A 63 18.16 5.34 -9.51
CA GLU A 63 19.37 6.10 -9.79
C GLU A 63 19.21 7.53 -9.28
N PHE A 64 20.26 8.08 -8.67
CA PHE A 64 20.23 9.40 -8.06
C PHE A 64 21.63 10.00 -7.97
N LYS A 65 21.71 11.31 -7.70
CA LYS A 65 22.93 12.00 -7.31
C LYS A 65 22.83 12.43 -5.84
N TYR A 66 23.92 12.28 -5.10
CA TYR A 66 23.99 12.69 -3.69
C TYR A 66 25.22 13.56 -3.41
N SER A 67 25.15 14.37 -2.36
CA SER A 67 26.24 15.23 -1.90
C SER A 67 26.25 15.31 -0.37
N GLN A 68 27.44 15.45 0.22
CA GLN A 68 27.61 15.71 1.65
C GLN A 68 27.67 17.21 1.98
N ASP A 69 28.09 18.03 1.01
CA ASP A 69 28.36 19.46 1.17
C ASP A 69 27.46 20.36 0.30
N GLY A 70 26.60 19.77 -0.53
CA GLY A 70 25.73 20.45 -1.48
C GLY A 70 26.45 20.98 -2.73
N ARG A 71 27.77 20.76 -2.85
CA ARG A 71 28.60 21.29 -3.94
C ARG A 71 29.19 20.19 -4.80
N ASN A 72 29.69 19.13 -4.19
CA ASN A 72 30.28 17.98 -4.85
C ASN A 72 29.25 16.85 -4.94
N TRP A 73 28.88 16.47 -6.17
CA TRP A 73 27.82 15.50 -6.43
C TRP A 73 28.37 14.20 -6.98
N SER A 74 27.96 13.08 -6.40
CA SER A 74 28.29 11.72 -6.87
C SER A 74 27.04 11.01 -7.35
N GLY A 75 27.12 10.32 -8.49
CA GLY A 75 26.05 9.47 -8.99
C GLY A 75 26.06 8.10 -8.31
N SER A 76 24.88 7.53 -8.05
CA SER A 76 24.72 6.20 -7.48
C SER A 76 23.44 5.52 -7.96
N THR A 77 23.35 4.23 -7.69
CA THR A 77 22.16 3.42 -7.95
C THR A 77 21.92 2.53 -6.74
N ARG A 78 20.66 2.41 -6.30
CA ARG A 78 20.26 1.54 -5.20
C ARG A 78 19.04 0.73 -5.53
N THR A 79 19.03 -0.48 -4.99
CA THR A 79 17.88 -1.37 -5.02
C THR A 79 17.15 -1.29 -3.69
N ILE A 80 15.87 -0.94 -3.69
CA ILE A 80 15.05 -0.76 -2.50
C ILE A 80 13.69 -1.44 -2.65
N LYS A 81 13.15 -1.93 -1.52
CA LYS A 81 11.79 -2.44 -1.49
C LYS A 81 10.84 -1.35 -1.05
N ALA A 82 9.81 -1.11 -1.85
CA ALA A 82 8.76 -0.15 -1.51
C ALA A 82 7.40 -0.66 -1.98
N ASP A 83 6.35 -0.13 -1.38
CA ASP A 83 4.97 -0.37 -1.81
C ASP A 83 4.59 0.45 -3.06
N SER A 84 5.36 1.49 -3.36
CA SER A 84 5.07 2.48 -4.40
C SER A 84 6.34 3.17 -4.91
N ASP A 85 6.25 3.71 -6.13
CA ASP A 85 7.28 4.55 -6.75
C ASP A 85 7.65 5.74 -5.85
N TYR A 86 6.64 6.41 -5.28
CA TYR A 86 6.83 7.53 -4.37
C TYR A 86 7.55 7.09 -3.08
N GLY A 87 7.13 5.97 -2.47
CA GLY A 87 7.79 5.41 -1.30
C GLY A 87 9.24 5.00 -1.57
N ALA A 88 9.55 4.57 -2.79
CA ALA A 88 10.92 4.30 -3.21
C ALA A 88 11.75 5.60 -3.28
N MET A 89 11.23 6.65 -3.89
CA MET A 89 11.94 7.93 -4.00
C MET A 89 12.20 8.59 -2.64
N ILE A 90 11.18 8.65 -1.77
CA ILE A 90 11.29 9.23 -0.42
C ILE A 90 12.35 8.49 0.43
N GLN A 91 12.48 7.18 0.28
CA GLN A 91 13.53 6.44 0.98
C GLN A 91 14.93 6.90 0.57
N ILE A 92 15.17 7.18 -0.72
CA ILE A 92 16.45 7.73 -1.18
C ILE A 92 16.68 9.14 -0.63
N GLU A 93 15.67 10.00 -0.65
CA GLU A 93 15.76 11.36 -0.09
C GLU A 93 16.16 11.34 1.39
N ASN A 94 15.61 10.40 2.17
CA ASN A 94 15.92 10.28 3.60
C ASN A 94 17.28 9.64 3.91
N MET A 95 17.96 9.03 2.92
CA MET A 95 19.26 8.37 3.13
C MET A 95 20.45 9.32 3.06
N PHE A 96 20.32 10.50 2.44
CA PHE A 96 21.44 11.42 2.22
C PHE A 96 21.03 12.87 2.51
N LEU A 97 22.00 13.69 2.95
CA LEU A 97 21.75 15.07 3.35
C LEU A 97 21.26 15.94 2.17
N TYR A 98 21.85 15.75 0.99
CA TYR A 98 21.44 16.38 -0.26
C TYR A 98 21.31 15.32 -1.35
N VAL A 99 20.15 15.29 -2.01
CA VAL A 99 19.84 14.37 -3.12
C VAL A 99 19.23 15.15 -4.27
N SER A 100 19.56 14.75 -5.50
CA SER A 100 18.93 15.29 -6.70
C SER A 100 18.86 14.24 -7.82
N GLY A 101 18.02 14.50 -8.83
CA GLY A 101 17.93 13.67 -10.02
C GLY A 101 17.48 12.23 -9.76
N ILE A 102 16.64 12.02 -8.74
CA ILE A 102 16.11 10.70 -8.40
C ILE A 102 15.21 10.22 -9.54
N ARG A 103 15.52 9.05 -10.08
CA ARG A 103 14.71 8.38 -11.11
C ARG A 103 14.64 6.89 -10.87
N ILE A 104 13.46 6.33 -11.04
CA ILE A 104 13.26 4.88 -11.08
C ILE A 104 13.66 4.42 -12.47
N VAL A 105 14.63 3.49 -12.54
CA VAL A 105 15.11 2.94 -13.81
C VAL A 105 14.60 1.52 -14.06
N HIS A 106 14.22 0.79 -13.01
CA HIS A 106 13.64 -0.54 -13.12
C HIS A 106 12.70 -0.84 -11.93
N ILE A 107 11.65 -1.61 -12.20
CA ILE A 107 10.70 -2.11 -11.20
C ILE A 107 10.56 -3.62 -11.43
N GLY A 108 10.89 -4.40 -10.40
CA GLY A 108 10.75 -5.86 -10.36
C GLY A 108 9.73 -6.33 -9.34
#